data_AF-A0A937VII5-F1
#
_entry.id   AF-A0A937VII5-F1
#
_cell.length_a   1.000
_cell.length_b   1.000
_cell.length_c   1.000
_cell.angle_alpha   90.00
_cell.angle_beta   90.00
_cell.angle_gamma   90.00
#
_symmetry.space_group_name_H-M   'P 1'
#
loop_
_entity.id
_entity.type
_entity.pdbx_description
1 polymer ?
#
loop_
_entity_poly.entity_id
_entity_poly.type
_entity_poly.pdbx_seq_one_letter_code
_entity_poly.pdbx_strand_id
1 'polypeptide(L)'
;MSDDTTKLLLDELRRELPDVRRDVPLAPYCAYRVGGPGELLVEARTDAELLRALSVGAALSLPITVLGQATNVLIGDGGVPGLVILTRAHAWTVHEDVLTTASGTVLAELIVDLAGRGLGGLEFAANIPGSVGGA
;
A
#
# COMPACT_ATOMS: atom_id res chain seq x y z
N MET A 1 -16.48 -18.46 15.12
CA MET A 1 -17.33 -18.07 13.98
C MET A 1 -17.46 -19.29 13.07
N SER A 2 -18.63 -19.60 12.53
CA SER A 2 -18.78 -20.76 11.63
C SER A 2 -18.09 -20.50 10.29
N ASP A 3 -17.74 -21.58 9.58
CA ASP A 3 -17.09 -21.54 8.27
C ASP A 3 -17.92 -20.75 7.23
N ASP A 4 -19.26 -20.84 7.32
CA ASP A 4 -20.20 -20.13 6.45
C ASP A 4 -20.19 -18.61 6.62
N THR A 5 -20.10 -18.09 7.84
CA THR A 5 -20.07 -16.62 8.08
C THR A 5 -18.81 -16.00 7.46
N THR A 6 -17.70 -16.72 7.55
CA THR A 6 -16.42 -16.26 7.01
C THR A 6 -16.46 -16.25 5.48
N LYS A 7 -17.08 -17.27 4.87
CA LYS A 7 -17.27 -17.35 3.43
C LYS A 7 -18.16 -16.22 2.89
N LEU A 8 -19.27 -15.94 3.58
CA LEU A 8 -20.18 -14.84 3.23
C LEU A 8 -19.49 -13.46 3.26
N LEU A 9 -18.68 -13.20 4.30
CA LEU A 9 -17.92 -11.96 4.41
C LEU A 9 -16.90 -11.81 3.27
N LEU A 10 -16.20 -12.89 2.93
CA LEU A 10 -15.25 -12.89 1.81
C LEU A 10 -15.92 -12.68 0.45
N ASP A 11 -17.11 -13.24 0.24
CA ASP A 11 -17.87 -13.04 -0.98
C ASP A 11 -18.38 -11.60 -1.10
N GLU A 12 -18.82 -10.99 0.01
CA GLU A 12 -19.17 -9.56 0.07
C GLU A 12 -17.95 -8.68 -0.21
N LEU A 13 -16.82 -8.95 0.44
CA LEU A 13 -15.56 -8.24 0.21
C LEU A 13 -15.12 -8.32 -1.26
N ARG A 14 -15.20 -9.48 -1.90
CA ARG A 14 -14.81 -9.66 -3.31
C ARG A 14 -15.70 -8.91 -4.29
N ARG A 15 -16.94 -8.57 -3.92
CA ARG A 15 -17.80 -7.73 -4.78
C ARG A 15 -17.29 -6.30 -4.85
N GLU A 16 -16.74 -5.79 -3.74
CA GLU A 16 -16.22 -4.43 -3.65
C GLU A 16 -14.71 -4.35 -3.96
N LEU A 17 -13.96 -5.39 -3.62
CA LEU A 17 -12.51 -5.52 -3.79
C LEU A 17 -12.19 -6.85 -4.51
N PRO A 18 -12.33 -6.91 -5.85
CA PRO A 18 -12.25 -8.15 -6.62
C PRO A 18 -10.94 -8.92 -6.42
N ASP A 19 -9.83 -8.20 -6.23
CA ASP A 19 -8.49 -8.76 -6.11
C ASP A 19 -8.06 -9.03 -4.66
N VAL A 20 -9.00 -8.98 -3.70
CA VAL A 20 -8.69 -9.29 -2.29
C VAL A 20 -8.29 -10.76 -2.15
N ARG A 21 -7.13 -10.98 -1.53
CA ARG A 21 -6.56 -12.30 -1.24
C ARG A 21 -6.55 -12.54 0.26
N ARG A 22 -6.65 -13.80 0.66
CA ARG A 22 -6.67 -14.22 2.07
C ARG A 22 -5.37 -14.92 2.44
N ASP A 23 -4.94 -14.77 3.70
CA ASP A 23 -3.83 -15.50 4.30
C ASP A 23 -2.53 -15.39 3.48
N VAL A 24 -2.22 -14.19 2.99
CA VAL A 24 -1.08 -13.97 2.09
C VAL A 24 0.18 -13.68 2.90
N PRO A 25 1.28 -14.45 2.72
CA PRO A 25 2.55 -14.13 3.39
C PRO A 25 3.02 -12.73 2.99
N LEU A 26 3.34 -11.89 3.99
CA LEU A 26 3.75 -10.50 3.77
C LEU A 26 5.25 -10.36 3.51
N ALA A 27 6.05 -11.37 3.86
CA ALA A 27 7.49 -11.39 3.61
C ALA A 27 7.91 -10.95 2.18
N PRO A 28 7.26 -11.38 1.08
CA PRO A 28 7.62 -10.93 -0.26
C PRO A 28 7.44 -9.43 -0.51
N TYR A 29 6.65 -8.74 0.31
CA TYR A 29 6.33 -7.32 0.18
C TYR A 29 7.14 -6.41 1.13
N CYS A 30 7.90 -6.99 2.05
CA CYS A 30 8.70 -6.27 3.04
C CYS A 30 10.19 -6.24 2.66
N ALA A 31 10.88 -5.13 2.93
CA ALA A 31 12.30 -4.99 2.58
C ALA A 31 13.19 -6.02 3.28
N TYR A 32 12.89 -6.34 4.55
CA TYR A 32 13.61 -7.36 5.32
C TYR A 32 13.25 -8.81 4.94
N ARG A 33 12.30 -9.00 4.02
CA ARG A 33 11.82 -10.31 3.55
C ARG A 33 11.34 -11.24 4.67
N VAL A 34 10.78 -10.64 5.72
CA VAL A 34 10.12 -11.30 6.84
C VAL A 34 8.70 -10.77 7.00
N GLY A 35 7.83 -11.57 7.60
CA GLY A 35 6.43 -11.23 7.79
C GLY A 35 5.52 -12.43 7.59
N GLY A 36 4.73 -12.72 8.63
CA GLY A 36 3.65 -13.70 8.58
C GLY A 36 2.50 -13.32 7.64
N PRO A 37 1.38 -14.03 7.70
CA PRO A 37 0.26 -13.80 6.79
C PRO A 37 -0.47 -12.49 7.09
N GLY A 38 -0.80 -11.72 6.04
CA GLY A 38 -1.88 -10.75 6.10
C GLY A 38 -3.20 -11.49 5.96
N GLU A 39 -4.13 -11.27 6.90
CA GLU A 39 -5.43 -11.95 6.90
C GLU A 39 -6.19 -11.69 5.60
N LEU A 40 -6.26 -10.42 5.19
CA LEU A 40 -6.73 -9.98 3.88
C LEU A 40 -5.69 -9.03 3.27
N LEU A 41 -5.43 -9.18 1.97
CA LEU A 41 -4.48 -8.35 1.24
C LEU A 41 -5.10 -7.85 -0.06
N VAL A 42 -5.00 -6.55 -0.32
CA VAL A 42 -5.35 -5.92 -1.59
C VAL A 42 -4.23 -4.98 -2.05
N GLU A 43 -4.02 -4.89 -3.36
CA GLU A 43 -3.10 -3.93 -3.97
C GLU A 43 -3.93 -2.80 -4.59
N ALA A 44 -3.77 -1.58 -4.08
CA ALA A 44 -4.41 -0.40 -4.63
C ALA A 44 -3.47 0.30 -5.61
N ARG A 45 -3.75 0.20 -6.91
CA ARG A 45 -2.95 0.73 -8.03
C ARG A 45 -3.38 2.13 -8.46
N THR A 46 -4.48 2.63 -7.89
CA THR A 46 -4.98 4.00 -8.10
C THR A 46 -5.46 4.61 -6.78
N ASP A 47 -5.55 5.93 -6.70
CA ASP A 47 -6.10 6.62 -5.53
C ASP A 47 -7.56 6.21 -5.29
N ALA A 48 -8.33 5.99 -6.36
CA ALA A 48 -9.70 5.52 -6.28
C ALA A 48 -9.80 4.11 -5.65
N GLU A 49 -8.89 3.20 -6.01
CA GLU A 49 -8.81 1.87 -5.39
C GLU A 49 -8.41 1.94 -3.93
N LEU A 50 -7.46 2.82 -3.57
CA LEU A 50 -7.04 3.04 -2.19
C LEU A 50 -8.20 3.56 -1.34
N LEU A 51 -8.89 4.59 -1.81
CA LEU A 51 -10.06 5.16 -1.14
C LEU A 51 -11.18 4.12 -1.01
N ARG A 52 -11.41 3.30 -2.03
CA ARG A 52 -12.40 2.22 -1.98
C ARG A 52 -12.02 1.18 -0.92
N ALA A 53 -10.78 0.70 -0.90
CA ALA A 53 -10.31 -0.28 0.07
C ALA A 53 -10.42 0.24 1.51
N LEU A 54 -10.05 1.51 1.74
CA LEU A 54 -10.23 2.17 3.03
C LEU A 54 -11.70 2.25 3.45
N SER A 55 -12.57 2.66 2.52
CA SER A 55 -14.01 2.82 2.78
C SER A 55 -14.68 1.48 3.09
N VAL A 56 -14.36 0.43 2.32
CA VAL A 56 -14.89 -0.93 2.51
C VAL A 56 -14.40 -1.51 3.84
N GLY A 57 -13.09 -1.41 4.12
CA GLY A 57 -12.54 -1.87 5.39
C GLY A 57 -13.18 -1.19 6.60
N ALA A 58 -13.40 0.12 6.51
CA ALA A 58 -14.06 0.89 7.57
C ALA A 58 -15.54 0.50 7.73
N ALA A 59 -16.28 0.35 6.63
CA ALA A 59 -17.69 -0.05 6.65
C ALA A 59 -17.89 -1.43 7.28
N LEU A 60 -16.95 -2.35 7.05
CA LEU A 60 -16.95 -3.71 7.63
C LEU A 60 -16.26 -3.78 9.00
N SER A 61 -15.83 -2.64 9.55
CA SER A 61 -15.11 -2.56 10.84
C SER A 61 -13.87 -3.47 10.91
N LEU A 62 -13.19 -3.66 9.78
CA LEU A 62 -11.94 -4.41 9.71
C LEU A 62 -10.79 -3.54 10.22
N PRO A 63 -9.85 -4.08 11.03
CA PRO A 63 -8.57 -3.42 11.25
C PRO A 63 -7.88 -3.17 9.91
N ILE A 64 -7.36 -1.97 9.68
CA ILE A 64 -6.71 -1.62 8.41
C ILE A 64 -5.23 -1.31 8.65
N THR A 65 -4.36 -1.92 7.86
CA THR A 65 -2.94 -1.59 7.76
C THR A 65 -2.61 -1.16 6.34
N VAL A 66 -2.09 0.05 6.15
CA VAL A 66 -1.60 0.50 4.83
C VAL A 66 -0.09 0.34 4.78
N LEU A 67 0.42 -0.31 3.74
CA LEU A 67 1.85 -0.49 3.49
C LEU A 67 2.22 0.06 2.13
N GLY A 68 3.28 0.87 2.08
CA GLY A 68 3.94 1.25 0.83
C GLY A 68 4.94 0.18 0.40
N GLN A 69 6.21 0.55 0.32
CA GLN A 69 7.33 -0.38 0.07
C GLN A 69 7.77 -1.17 1.31
N ALA A 70 7.20 -0.90 2.49
CA ALA A 70 7.52 -1.59 3.74
C ALA A 70 9.04 -1.66 4.04
N THR A 71 9.74 -0.54 3.85
CA THR A 71 11.19 -0.39 4.08
C THR A 71 11.55 -0.08 5.53
N ASN A 72 10.56 0.31 6.35
CA ASN A 72 10.75 0.69 7.75
C ASN A 72 9.79 -0.04 8.71
N VAL A 73 9.42 -1.27 8.38
CA VAL A 73 8.55 -2.10 9.23
C VAL A 73 9.13 -3.51 9.38
N LEU A 74 8.90 -4.10 10.55
CA LEU A 74 9.24 -5.48 10.85
C LEU A 74 7.95 -6.22 11.23
N ILE A 75 7.44 -7.04 10.31
CA ILE A 75 6.22 -7.82 10.53
C ILE A 75 6.64 -9.15 11.14
N GLY A 76 6.05 -9.50 12.28
CA GLY A 76 6.29 -10.78 12.95
C GLY A 76 5.60 -11.95 12.25
N ASP A 77 5.95 -13.18 12.64
CA ASP A 77 5.39 -14.41 12.06
C ASP A 77 3.89 -14.59 12.34
N GLY A 78 3.37 -13.92 13.37
CA GLY A 78 1.94 -13.85 13.67
C GLY A 78 1.12 -13.08 12.63
N GLY A 79 1.78 -12.37 11.71
CA GLY A 79 1.11 -11.71 10.60
C GLY A 79 0.42 -10.40 10.98
N VAL A 80 -0.52 -9.99 10.12
CA VAL A 80 -1.30 -8.75 10.29
C VAL A 80 -2.80 -9.06 10.15
N PRO A 81 -3.62 -8.82 11.19
CA PRO A 81 -5.05 -9.07 11.13
C PRO A 81 -5.78 -8.01 10.30
N GLY A 82 -6.97 -8.37 9.82
CA GLY A 82 -7.82 -7.49 9.03
C GLY A 82 -7.30 -7.24 7.60
N LEU A 83 -7.54 -6.03 7.09
CA LEU A 83 -7.25 -5.64 5.72
C LEU A 83 -5.89 -4.93 5.61
N VAL A 84 -4.96 -5.61 4.96
CA VAL A 84 -3.69 -5.02 4.52
C VAL A 84 -3.86 -4.44 3.12
N ILE A 85 -3.59 -3.15 2.98
CA ILE A 85 -3.67 -2.42 1.71
C ILE A 85 -2.25 -2.06 1.29
N LEU A 86 -1.79 -2.64 0.19
CA LEU A 86 -0.56 -2.21 -0.45
C LEU A 86 -0.86 -1.00 -1.34
N THR A 87 -0.36 0.18 -0.98
CA THR A 87 -0.47 1.37 -1.84
C THR A 87 0.57 1.29 -2.95
N ARG A 88 0.09 1.11 -4.18
CA ARG A 88 0.86 0.93 -5.42
C ARG A 88 0.50 1.99 -6.48
N ALA A 89 -0.33 2.96 -6.12
CA ALA A 89 -0.67 4.09 -6.97
C ALA A 89 0.60 4.88 -7.29
N HIS A 90 0.88 5.04 -8.58
CA HIS A 90 2.15 5.56 -9.07
C HIS A 90 1.87 6.62 -10.14
N ALA A 91 1.93 7.88 -9.73
CA ALA A 91 1.65 9.01 -10.59
C ALA A 91 2.22 10.28 -9.95
N TRP A 92 2.63 11.24 -10.79
CA TRP A 92 2.95 12.59 -10.33
C TRP A 92 2.74 13.62 -11.44
N THR A 93 2.54 14.86 -11.01
CA THR A 93 2.44 16.04 -11.85
C THR A 93 3.23 17.17 -11.22
N VAL A 94 3.80 18.03 -12.05
CA VAL A 94 4.45 19.26 -11.62
C VAL A 94 3.75 20.41 -12.32
N HIS A 95 3.27 21.37 -11.53
CA HIS A 95 2.72 22.62 -12.03
C HIS A 95 3.43 23.78 -11.33
N GLU A 96 4.14 24.60 -12.11
CA GLU A 96 5.08 25.60 -11.59
C GLU A 96 6.07 24.94 -10.62
N ASP A 97 6.08 25.35 -9.35
CA ASP A 97 6.95 24.83 -8.31
C ASP A 97 6.25 23.83 -7.38
N VAL A 98 5.06 23.34 -7.77
CA VAL A 98 4.25 22.42 -6.97
C VAL A 98 4.28 21.02 -7.57
N LEU A 99 4.83 20.08 -6.80
CA LEU A 99 4.79 18.65 -7.08
C LEU A 99 3.58 18.01 -6.38
N THR A 100 2.73 17.33 -7.14
CA THR A 100 1.67 16.45 -6.63
C THR A 100 1.97 15.03 -7.04
N THR A 101 1.95 14.07 -6.10
CA THR A 101 2.28 12.66 -6.37
C THR A 101 1.41 11.72 -5.55
N ALA A 102 1.16 10.52 -6.09
CA ALA A 102 0.51 9.43 -5.39
C ALA A 102 1.40 8.87 -4.26
N SER A 103 0.77 8.32 -3.22
CA SER A 103 1.48 7.78 -2.04
C SER A 103 2.32 6.54 -2.33
N GLY A 104 1.96 5.78 -3.36
CA GLY A 104 2.67 4.57 -3.78
C GLY A 104 3.84 4.83 -4.72
N THR A 105 4.04 6.07 -5.18
CA THR A 105 5.17 6.45 -6.04
C THR A 105 6.49 6.10 -5.37
N VAL A 106 7.40 5.44 -6.08
CA VAL A 106 8.73 5.09 -5.55
C VAL A 106 9.56 6.37 -5.44
N LEU A 107 10.00 6.69 -4.21
CA LEU A 107 10.63 7.99 -3.92
C LEU A 107 11.88 8.24 -4.77
N ALA A 108 12.74 7.22 -4.90
CA ALA A 108 13.97 7.32 -5.69
C ALA A 108 13.68 7.56 -7.18
N GLU A 109 12.65 6.92 -7.75
CA GLU A 109 12.28 7.09 -9.16
C GLU A 109 11.78 8.52 -9.43
N LEU A 110 10.94 9.04 -8.53
CA LEU A 110 10.46 10.42 -8.59
C LEU A 110 11.60 11.43 -8.54
N ILE A 111 12.55 11.27 -7.62
CA ILE A 111 13.68 12.19 -7.47
C ILE A 111 14.56 12.19 -8.72
N VAL A 112 14.82 11.01 -9.30
CA VAL A 112 15.61 10.88 -10.54
C VAL A 112 14.91 11.58 -11.72
N ASP A 113 13.59 11.41 -11.86
CA ASP A 113 12.82 12.08 -12.90
C ASP A 113 12.84 13.61 -12.74
N LEU A 114 12.62 14.12 -11.53
CA LEU A 114 12.64 15.56 -11.25
C LEU A 114 14.01 16.18 -11.49
N ALA A 115 15.09 15.51 -11.06
CA ALA A 115 16.45 15.95 -11.33
C ALA A 115 16.72 16.02 -12.85
N GLY A 116 16.23 15.03 -13.62
CA GLY A 116 16.31 15.04 -15.09
C GLY A 116 15.57 16.20 -15.77
N ARG A 117 14.59 16.80 -15.08
CA ARG A 117 13.85 17.99 -15.52
C ARG A 117 14.47 19.30 -15.00
N GLY A 118 15.60 19.24 -14.30
CA GLY A 118 16.26 20.40 -13.69
C GLY A 118 15.55 20.93 -12.44
N LEU A 119 14.66 20.14 -11.84
CA LEU A 119 13.93 20.49 -10.62
C LEU A 119 14.68 19.91 -9.40
N GLY A 120 15.16 20.80 -8.53
CA GLY A 120 15.88 20.45 -7.30
C GLY A 120 15.02 20.50 -6.03
N GLY A 121 15.65 20.29 -4.88
CA GLY A 121 15.03 20.40 -3.55
C GLY A 121 14.73 19.07 -2.85
N LEU A 122 14.84 17.93 -3.56
CA LEU A 122 14.64 16.58 -3.01
C LEU A 122 15.92 15.73 -3.00
N GLU A 123 17.08 16.32 -3.27
CA GLU A 123 18.36 15.62 -3.38
C GLU A 123 18.74 14.91 -2.08
N PHE A 124 18.35 15.48 -0.93
CA PHE A 124 18.59 14.90 0.39
C PHE A 124 17.94 13.51 0.55
N ALA A 125 16.89 13.23 -0.21
CA ALA A 125 16.09 12.01 -0.12
C ALA A 125 16.46 10.96 -1.17
N ALA A 126 17.43 11.23 -2.06
CA ALA A 126 17.74 10.37 -3.22
C ALA A 126 18.07 8.91 -2.86
N ASN A 127 18.59 8.65 -1.65
CA ASN A 127 18.94 7.31 -1.16
C ASN A 127 17.97 6.78 -0.09
N ILE A 128 16.84 7.45 0.17
CA ILE A 128 15.84 6.96 1.11
C ILE A 128 14.98 5.92 0.39
N PRO A 129 15.02 4.64 0.79
CA PRO A 129 14.21 3.61 0.15
C PRO A 129 12.76 3.73 0.63
N GLY A 130 11.81 3.70 -0.29
CA GLY A 130 10.41 3.78 0.11
C GLY A 130 9.50 4.24 -1.01
N SER A 131 8.23 4.29 -0.68
CA SER A 131 7.25 5.07 -1.44
C SER A 131 7.11 6.45 -0.80
N VAL A 132 6.60 7.43 -1.55
CA VAL A 132 6.39 8.80 -1.06
C VAL A 132 5.53 8.84 0.21
N GLY A 133 4.45 8.05 0.28
CA GLY A 133 3.58 8.03 1.45
C GLY A 133 4.20 7.41 2.71
N GLY A 134 5.34 6.74 2.59
CA GLY A 134 6.09 6.20 3.74
C GLY A 134 7.33 7.02 4.10
N ALA A 135 7.65 8.07 3.33
CA ALA A 135 8.79 8.94 3.53
C ALA A 135 8.53 10.04 4.56
#